data_AF-A0AAD4J9T2-F1
#
_entry.id   AF-A0AAD4J9T2-F1
#
_cell.length_a   1.000
_cell.length_b   1.000
_cell.length_c   1.000
_cell.angle_alpha   90.00
_cell.angle_beta   90.00
_cell.angle_gamma   90.00
#
_symmetry.space_group_name_H-M   'P 1'
#
loop_
_entity.id
_entity.type
_entity.pdbx_description
1 polymer ?
#
loop_
_entity_poly.entity_id
_entity_poly.type
_entity_poly.pdbx_seq_one_letter_code
_entity_poly.pdbx_strand_id
1 'polypeptide(L)'
;MYQSYQNHLVLPCKARDILHDLLLAQARDINLFHVHLGPDCQLEGSLGERRLIEYANAGNCPLEPSEIGRLRSYISFNLQKKDTPARNVSSLVSKMVGKGLGLLRVLDLEGVYKPSLPENLGNMFHLRYLGLRWTFLDKHLETEESPASQSR
;
A
#
# COMPACT_ATOMS: atom_id res chain seq x y z
N MET A 1 -4.43 -13.97 -41.70
CA MET A 1 -5.54 -13.62 -40.81
C MET A 1 -4.96 -13.34 -39.42
N TYR A 2 -4.39 -12.14 -39.23
CA TYR A 2 -3.87 -11.71 -37.93
C TYR A 2 -4.95 -10.85 -37.28
N GLN A 3 -5.61 -11.38 -36.25
CA GLN A 3 -6.45 -10.57 -35.37
C GLN A 3 -5.50 -9.73 -34.50
N SER A 4 -5.51 -8.41 -34.73
CA SER A 4 -4.89 -7.45 -33.83
C SER A 4 -5.68 -7.42 -32.53
N TYR A 5 -5.09 -7.90 -31.44
CA TYR A 5 -5.62 -7.65 -30.10
C TYR A 5 -5.53 -6.14 -29.84
N GLN A 6 -6.67 -5.46 -29.85
CA GLN A 6 -6.76 -4.11 -29.32
C GLN A 6 -6.62 -4.21 -27.80
N ASN A 7 -5.45 -3.82 -27.29
CA ASN A 7 -5.29 -3.50 -25.88
C ASN A 7 -6.19 -2.30 -25.59
N HIS A 8 -7.40 -2.55 -25.07
CA HIS A 8 -8.24 -1.50 -24.52
C HIS A 8 -7.53 -0.95 -23.28
N LEU A 9 -6.74 0.09 -23.48
CA LEU A 9 -6.14 0.88 -22.41
C LEU A 9 -7.30 1.43 -21.56
N VAL A 10 -7.47 0.90 -20.34
CA VAL A 10 -8.33 1.53 -19.34
C VAL A 10 -7.63 2.82 -18.94
N LEU A 11 -8.21 3.96 -19.35
CA LEU A 11 -7.72 5.27 -18.96
C LEU A 11 -7.98 5.51 -17.47
N PRO A 12 -7.13 6.28 -16.78
CA PRO A 12 -7.39 6.68 -15.40
C PRO A 12 -8.73 7.42 -15.33
N CYS A 13 -9.61 6.95 -14.44
CA CYS A 13 -10.89 7.58 -14.17
C CYS A 13 -10.75 8.49 -12.95
N LYS A 14 -11.04 9.78 -13.11
CA LYS A 14 -11.09 10.74 -12.00
C LYS A 14 -12.52 11.24 -11.83
N ALA A 15 -13.08 11.07 -10.64
CA ALA A 15 -14.34 11.72 -10.28
C ALA A 15 -14.15 13.25 -10.20
N ARG A 16 -15.20 14.03 -10.51
CA ARG A 16 -15.18 15.47 -10.22
C ARG A 16 -15.00 15.71 -8.73
N ASP A 17 -14.26 16.75 -8.37
CA ASP A 17 -13.87 17.03 -6.98
C ASP A 17 -15.11 17.14 -6.05
N ILE A 18 -16.19 17.81 -6.49
CA ILE A 18 -17.45 17.91 -5.72
C ILE A 18 -18.08 16.53 -5.44
N LEU A 19 -18.07 15.63 -6.43
CA LEU A 19 -18.61 14.28 -6.25
C LEU A 19 -17.72 13.46 -5.33
N HIS A 20 -16.40 13.59 -5.49
CA HIS A 20 -15.43 12.94 -4.64
C HIS A 20 -15.63 13.33 -3.16
N ASP A 21 -15.76 14.62 -2.88
CA ASP A 21 -15.90 15.12 -1.50
C ASP A 21 -17.22 14.70 -0.87
N LEU A 22 -18.31 14.71 -1.64
CA LEU A 22 -19.61 14.21 -1.20
C LEU A 22 -19.55 12.72 -0.84
N LEU A 23 -18.99 11.89 -1.73
CA LEU A 23 -18.86 10.45 -1.51
C LEU A 23 -17.90 10.13 -0.36
N LEU A 24 -16.83 10.89 -0.21
CA LEU A 24 -15.89 10.76 0.90
C LEU A 24 -16.57 11.07 2.24
N ALA A 25 -17.38 12.13 2.30
CA ALA A 25 -18.15 12.45 3.50
C ALA A 25 -19.14 11.33 3.87
N GLN A 26 -19.89 10.80 2.89
CA GLN A 26 -20.80 9.68 3.11
C GLN A 26 -20.07 8.40 3.54
N ALA A 27 -18.92 8.11 2.95
CA ALA A 27 -18.12 6.95 3.31
C ALA A 27 -17.58 7.02 4.74
N ARG A 28 -17.26 8.23 5.24
CA ARG A 28 -16.87 8.47 6.64
C ARG A 28 -18.04 8.25 7.58
N ASP A 29 -19.23 8.75 7.25
CA ASP A 29 -20.44 8.59 8.08
C ASP A 29 -20.80 7.13 8.34
N ILE A 30 -20.59 6.25 7.35
CA ILE A 30 -20.85 4.82 7.46
C ILE A 30 -19.63 3.98 7.87
N ASN A 31 -18.50 4.62 8.23
CA ASN A 31 -17.25 3.95 8.58
C ASN A 31 -16.81 2.92 7.52
N LEU A 32 -16.89 3.33 6.24
CA LEU A 32 -16.58 2.45 5.12
C LEU A 32 -15.08 2.12 5.08
N PHE A 33 -14.25 3.14 5.29
CA PHE A 33 -12.80 3.09 5.32
C PHE A 33 -12.25 4.22 6.20
N HIS A 34 -11.08 4.00 6.76
CA HIS A 34 -10.28 5.05 7.39
C HIS A 34 -9.40 5.71 6.32
N VAL A 35 -9.44 7.04 6.23
CA VAL A 35 -8.57 7.79 5.32
C VAL A 35 -7.52 8.54 6.12
N HIS A 36 -6.26 8.12 5.96
CA HIS A 36 -5.11 8.81 6.53
C HIS A 36 -4.66 9.91 5.57
N LEU A 37 -4.92 11.17 5.95
CA LEU A 37 -4.65 12.37 5.14
C LEU A 37 -3.41 13.15 5.59
N GLY A 38 -2.86 12.88 6.77
CA GLY A 38 -1.87 13.77 7.38
C GLY A 38 -1.40 13.32 8.77
N PRO A 39 -0.27 13.85 9.26
CA PRO A 39 0.20 13.63 10.63
C PRO A 39 -0.80 14.14 11.70
N ASP A 40 -1.68 15.07 11.33
CA ASP A 40 -2.73 15.62 12.21
C ASP A 40 -4.01 14.76 12.24
N CYS A 41 -4.03 13.59 11.58
CA CYS A 41 -5.19 12.71 11.58
C CYS A 41 -5.38 12.06 12.96
N GLN A 42 -6.42 12.49 13.65
CA GLN A 42 -6.90 11.81 14.85
C GLN A 42 -7.68 10.56 14.42
N LEU A 43 -7.29 9.42 14.99
CA LEU A 43 -8.03 8.18 14.88
C LEU A 43 -9.29 8.30 15.75
N GLU A 44 -10.32 8.97 15.24
CA GLU A 44 -11.59 9.08 15.95
C GLU A 44 -12.38 7.77 15.78
N GLY A 45 -12.56 7.07 16.89
CA GLY A 45 -13.41 5.88 16.98
C GLY A 45 -12.65 4.56 17.06
N SER A 46 -13.29 3.56 17.68
CA SER A 46 -12.83 2.18 17.63
C SER A 46 -12.84 1.74 16.17
N LEU A 47 -11.69 1.29 15.65
CA LEU A 47 -11.60 0.79 14.27
C LEU A 47 -12.50 -0.44 14.05
N GLY A 48 -13.78 -0.19 13.78
CA GLY A 48 -14.71 -1.11 13.12
C GLY A 48 -14.40 -1.20 11.62
N GLU A 49 -13.62 -0.26 11.11
CA GLU A 49 -13.14 -0.16 9.75
C GLU A 49 -12.07 -1.23 9.51
N ARG A 50 -12.34 -2.05 8.50
CA ARG A 50 -11.41 -3.07 8.01
C ARG A 50 -10.65 -2.59 6.77
N ARG A 51 -10.70 -1.30 6.43
CA ARG A 51 -10.12 -0.75 5.21
C ARG A 51 -9.40 0.54 5.51
N LEU A 52 -8.13 0.60 5.14
CA LEU A 52 -7.27 1.76 5.27
C LEU A 52 -6.93 2.30 3.88
N ILE A 53 -7.13 3.59 3.71
CA ILE A 53 -6.69 4.35 2.54
C ILE A 53 -5.69 5.38 3.02
N GLU A 54 -4.53 5.43 2.40
CA GLU A 54 -3.48 6.39 2.75
C GLU A 54 -3.10 7.22 1.54
N TYR A 55 -3.09 8.54 1.71
CA TYR A 55 -2.54 9.47 0.73
C TYR A 55 -1.12 9.85 1.13
N ALA A 56 -0.17 9.79 0.19
CA ALA A 56 1.22 10.02 0.55
C ALA A 56 1.47 11.46 1.06
N ASN A 57 2.40 11.55 2.03
CA ASN A 57 2.71 12.68 2.93
C ASN A 57 2.03 12.62 4.31
N ALA A 58 1.23 11.59 4.60
CA ALA A 58 0.51 11.51 5.86
C ALA A 58 1.37 11.10 7.08
N GLY A 59 2.67 10.87 6.93
CA GLY A 59 3.51 10.34 8.02
C GLY A 59 3.19 8.87 8.30
N ASN A 60 3.63 8.33 9.45
CA ASN A 60 3.17 7.01 9.88
C ASN A 60 1.74 7.14 10.41
N CYS A 61 0.81 6.32 9.89
CA CYS A 61 -0.49 6.15 10.55
C CYS A 61 -0.27 5.72 12.01
N PRO A 62 -0.84 6.41 13.01
CA PRO A 62 -0.73 6.04 14.43
C PRO A 62 -1.67 4.87 14.76
N LEU A 63 -1.53 3.76 14.05
CA LEU A 63 -2.34 2.56 14.26
C LEU A 63 -1.67 1.65 15.29
N GLU A 64 -2.46 1.24 16.28
CA GLU A 64 -2.04 0.25 17.25
C GLU A 64 -1.90 -1.14 16.59
N PRO A 65 -1.03 -2.01 17.14
CA PRO A 65 -0.89 -3.39 16.69
C PRO A 65 -2.20 -4.16 16.47
N SER A 66 -3.15 -3.99 17.38
CA SER A 66 -4.44 -4.67 17.39
C SER A 66 -5.35 -4.18 16.26
N GLU A 67 -5.19 -2.92 15.86
CA GLU A 67 -5.94 -2.27 14.79
C GLU A 67 -5.42 -2.68 13.42
N ILE A 68 -4.09 -2.65 13.24
CA ILE A 68 -3.42 -3.14 12.04
C ILE A 68 -3.86 -4.58 11.74
N GLY A 69 -3.99 -5.42 12.77
CA GLY A 69 -4.40 -6.80 12.59
C GLY A 69 -5.85 -7.05 12.18
N ARG A 70 -6.71 -6.04 12.28
CA ARG A 70 -8.11 -6.13 11.83
C ARG A 70 -8.28 -5.68 10.39
N LEU A 71 -7.27 -5.04 9.79
CA LEU A 71 -7.32 -4.55 8.43
C LEU A 71 -7.48 -5.70 7.43
N ARG A 72 -8.39 -5.50 6.48
CA ARG A 72 -8.69 -6.40 5.36
C ARG A 72 -8.37 -5.78 4.01
N SER A 73 -8.23 -4.46 3.93
CA SER A 73 -7.71 -3.78 2.75
C SER A 73 -6.82 -2.62 3.14
N TYR A 74 -5.72 -2.47 2.42
CA TYR A 74 -4.84 -1.33 2.48
C TYR A 74 -4.58 -0.84 1.05
N ILE A 75 -4.88 0.43 0.80
CA ILE A 75 -4.73 1.08 -0.50
C ILE A 75 -3.90 2.34 -0.28
N SER A 76 -2.74 2.41 -0.94
CA SER A 76 -1.86 3.57 -0.87
C SER A 76 -1.93 4.36 -2.18
N PHE A 77 -2.41 5.60 -2.10
CA PHE A 77 -2.35 6.56 -3.20
C PHE A 77 -1.09 7.42 -3.04
N ASN A 78 0.00 7.00 -3.69
CA ASN A 78 1.23 7.77 -3.64
C ASN A 78 1.26 8.88 -4.69
N LEU A 79 1.05 10.12 -4.23
CA LEU A 79 1.14 11.32 -5.04
C LEU A 79 2.53 11.98 -4.99
N GLN A 80 3.52 11.37 -4.33
CA GLN A 80 4.85 11.96 -4.24
C GLN A 80 5.54 12.04 -5.61
N LYS A 81 6.47 12.99 -5.74
CA LYS A 81 7.45 12.97 -6.82
C LYS A 81 8.19 11.63 -6.76
N LYS A 82 8.36 10.99 -7.92
CA LYS A 82 8.95 9.65 -8.11
C LYS A 82 10.45 9.55 -7.75
N ASP A 83 10.91 10.38 -6.82
CA ASP A 83 12.29 10.51 -6.41
C ASP A 83 12.51 10.07 -4.95
N THR A 84 11.42 9.97 -4.15
CA THR A 84 11.49 9.57 -2.73
C THR A 84 10.83 8.20 -2.51
N PRO A 85 11.57 7.19 -2.01
CA PRO A 85 11.00 5.88 -1.68
C PRO A 85 9.90 5.96 -0.62
N ALA A 86 8.84 5.17 -0.77
CA ALA A 86 7.71 5.12 0.15
C ALA A 86 8.04 4.32 1.44
N ARG A 87 8.89 4.88 2.31
CA ARG A 87 9.34 4.23 3.55
C ARG A 87 8.20 3.94 4.54
N ASN A 88 7.23 4.84 4.67
CA ASN A 88 6.10 4.66 5.60
C ASN A 88 5.21 3.48 5.19
N VAL A 89 4.89 3.38 3.90
CA VAL A 89 4.18 2.23 3.29
C VAL A 89 4.90 0.93 3.63
N SER A 90 6.23 0.91 3.45
CA SER A 90 7.08 -0.25 3.74
C SER A 90 7.02 -0.66 5.21
N SER A 91 7.07 0.31 6.13
CA SER A 91 6.96 0.07 7.58
C SER A 91 5.60 -0.52 7.95
N LEU A 92 4.51 0.04 7.40
CA LEU A 92 3.16 -0.42 7.71
C LEU A 92 2.90 -1.84 7.18
N VAL A 93 3.28 -2.11 5.92
CA VAL A 93 3.17 -3.47 5.34
C VAL A 93 3.98 -4.47 6.15
N SER A 94 5.20 -4.12 6.57
CA SER A 94 6.02 -5.00 7.43
C SER A 94 5.34 -5.33 8.76
N LYS A 95 4.68 -4.34 9.40
CA LYS A 95 3.90 -4.55 10.63
C LYS A 95 2.70 -5.47 10.40
N MET A 96 2.02 -5.36 9.25
CA MET A 96 0.90 -6.24 8.88
C MET A 96 1.36 -7.69 8.71
N VAL A 97 2.53 -7.91 8.09
CA VAL A 97 3.07 -9.26 7.83
C VAL A 97 3.65 -9.90 9.10
N GLY A 98 4.48 -9.18 9.85
CA GLY A 98 5.29 -9.75 10.94
C GLY A 98 4.51 -10.26 12.15
N LYS A 99 3.22 -9.90 12.30
CA LYS A 99 2.43 -10.27 13.48
C LYS A 99 1.54 -11.50 13.28
N GLY A 100 1.60 -12.18 12.13
CA GLY A 100 0.68 -13.29 11.82
C GLY A 100 -0.78 -12.85 11.70
N LEU A 101 -1.02 -11.54 11.62
CA LEU A 101 -2.34 -10.89 11.61
C LEU A 101 -2.91 -10.78 10.19
N GLY A 102 -2.60 -11.76 9.34
CA GLY A 102 -2.79 -11.67 7.89
C GLY A 102 -4.25 -11.77 7.45
N LEU A 103 -5.20 -11.03 8.05
CA LEU A 103 -6.57 -10.87 7.56
C LEU A 103 -6.64 -9.99 6.31
N LEU A 104 -5.53 -9.34 5.94
CA LEU A 104 -5.45 -8.49 4.76
C LEU A 104 -5.74 -9.31 3.50
N ARG A 105 -6.76 -8.88 2.75
CA ARG A 105 -7.18 -9.48 1.49
C ARG A 105 -6.75 -8.66 0.28
N VAL A 106 -6.60 -7.36 0.46
CA VAL A 106 -6.25 -6.41 -0.59
C VAL A 106 -5.06 -5.58 -0.13
N LEU A 107 -3.97 -5.65 -0.88
CA LEU A 107 -2.82 -4.74 -0.77
C LEU A 107 -2.68 -4.05 -2.13
N ASP A 108 -3.02 -2.77 -2.21
CA ASP A 108 -2.89 -2.00 -3.44
C ASP A 108 -1.88 -0.86 -3.26
N LEU A 109 -0.78 -0.97 -3.98
CA LEU A 109 0.35 -0.05 -3.98
C LEU A 109 0.57 0.55 -5.37
N GLU A 110 -0.49 0.66 -6.17
CA GLU A 110 -0.43 1.25 -7.49
C GLU A 110 0.23 2.64 -7.49
N GLY A 111 1.20 2.84 -8.36
CA GLY A 111 1.94 4.11 -8.50
C GLY A 111 2.93 4.41 -7.36
N VAL A 112 3.04 3.55 -6.34
CA VAL A 112 4.00 3.72 -5.24
C VAL A 112 5.43 3.57 -5.75
N TYR A 113 6.28 4.56 -5.49
CA TYR A 113 7.69 4.52 -5.90
C TYR A 113 8.57 3.82 -4.85
N LYS A 114 9.30 2.78 -5.27
CA LYS A 114 10.27 2.01 -4.48
C LYS A 114 9.76 1.61 -3.08
N PRO A 115 8.57 0.98 -2.94
CA PRO A 115 8.23 0.37 -1.66
C PRO A 115 9.17 -0.81 -1.40
N SER A 116 9.72 -0.88 -0.19
CA SER A 116 10.40 -2.08 0.29
C SER A 116 9.33 -3.04 0.81
N LEU A 117 9.13 -4.13 0.09
CA LEU A 117 8.22 -5.19 0.50
C LEU A 117 8.98 -6.18 1.39
N PRO A 118 8.39 -6.61 2.52
CA PRO A 118 9.05 -7.56 3.40
C PRO A 118 9.17 -8.93 2.72
N GLU A 119 10.27 -9.64 2.95
CA GLU A 119 10.55 -10.96 2.34
C GLU A 119 9.45 -11.99 2.64
N ASN A 120 8.86 -11.91 3.82
CA ASN A 120 7.79 -12.79 4.27
C ASN A 120 6.39 -12.34 3.80
N LEU A 121 6.26 -11.43 2.82
CA LEU A 121 4.97 -11.03 2.25
C LEU A 121 4.14 -12.24 1.79
N GLY A 122 4.81 -13.31 1.31
CA GLY A 122 4.17 -14.58 0.94
C GLY A 122 3.42 -15.29 2.08
N ASN A 123 3.71 -14.94 3.34
CA ASN A 123 3.03 -15.52 4.50
C ASN A 123 1.63 -14.92 4.73
N MET A 124 1.19 -13.95 3.92
CA MET A 124 -0.15 -13.37 3.98
C MET A 124 -1.18 -14.29 3.30
N PHE A 125 -1.55 -15.38 3.96
CA PHE A 125 -2.41 -16.42 3.39
C PHE A 125 -3.85 -15.99 3.06
N HIS A 126 -4.36 -14.88 3.61
CA HIS A 126 -5.65 -14.33 3.19
C HIS A 126 -5.55 -13.29 2.05
N LEU A 127 -4.34 -12.93 1.61
CA LEU A 127 -4.17 -11.98 0.52
C LEU A 127 -4.74 -12.56 -0.78
N ARG A 128 -5.65 -11.83 -1.41
CA ARG A 128 -6.32 -12.21 -2.66
C ARG A 128 -5.95 -11.29 -3.81
N TYR A 129 -5.64 -10.04 -3.49
CA TYR A 129 -5.35 -9.01 -4.48
C TYR A 129 -4.09 -8.25 -4.07
N LEU A 130 -3.12 -8.24 -4.99
CA LEU A 130 -1.88 -7.49 -4.88
C LEU A 130 -1.79 -6.53 -6.07
N GLY A 131 -2.04 -5.25 -5.82
CA GLY A 131 -1.92 -4.17 -6.80
C GLY A 131 -0.52 -3.61 -6.80
N LEU A 132 0.22 -3.81 -7.90
CA LEU A 132 1.57 -3.28 -8.12
C LEU A 132 1.70 -2.56 -9.48
N ARG A 133 0.56 -2.14 -10.06
CA ARG A 133 0.55 -1.43 -11.34
C ARG A 133 1.32 -0.12 -11.18
N TRP A 134 2.17 0.20 -12.16
CA TRP A 134 2.98 1.43 -12.14
C TRP A 134 3.84 1.61 -10.87
N THR A 135 4.09 0.53 -10.13
CA THR A 135 4.93 0.50 -8.94
C THR A 135 6.35 0.14 -9.36
N PHE A 136 7.34 0.97 -9.00
CA PHE A 136 8.75 0.63 -9.23
C PHE A 136 9.25 -0.12 -8.00
N LEU A 137 9.50 -1.42 -8.09
CA LEU A 137 10.10 -2.20 -7.01
C LEU A 137 11.62 -2.12 -7.09
N ASP A 138 12.29 -1.89 -5.95
CA ASP A 138 13.73 -2.09 -5.89
C ASP A 138 14.00 -3.59 -5.78
N LYS A 139 14.78 -4.14 -6.71
CA LYS A 139 15.25 -5.52 -6.59
C LYS A 139 16.50 -5.45 -5.74
N HIS A 140 16.54 -6.17 -4.62
CA HIS A 140 17.81 -6.47 -3.97
C HIS A 140 18.64 -7.26 -4.99
N LEU A 141 19.57 -6.58 -5.66
CA LEU A 141 20.64 -7.25 -6.37
C LEU A 141 21.60 -7.73 -5.27
N GLU A 142 21.59 -9.03 -5.01
CA GLU A 142 22.72 -9.68 -4.37
C GLU A 142 23.93 -9.46 -5.28
N THR A 143 24.79 -8.51 -4.94
CA THR A 143 26.18 -8.54 -5.38
C THR A 143 26.89 -9.64 -4.60
N GLU A 144 26.71 -10.87 -5.05
CA GLU A 144 27.66 -11.95 -4.83
C GLU A 144 28.86 -11.72 -5.76
N GLU A 145 29.91 -11.09 -5.25
CA GLU A 145 31.28 -11.41 -5.68
C GLU A 145 32.20 -11.41 -4.45
N SER A 146 32.40 -12.60 -3.89
CA SER A 146 33.68 -12.96 -3.29
C SER A 146 34.74 -12.96 -4.40
N PRO A 147 35.98 -12.53 -4.11
CA PRO A 147 37.02 -13.54 -4.25
C PRO A 147 38.03 -13.56 -3.09
N ALA A 148 38.24 -14.78 -2.61
CA ALA A 148 39.53 -15.42 -2.38
C ALA A 148 40.62 -14.63 -1.62
N SER A 149 40.86 -15.10 -0.40
CA SER A 149 42.18 -15.40 0.17
C SER A 149 43.40 -15.08 -0.72
N GLN A 150 44.23 -14.14 -0.28
CA GLN A 150 45.67 -14.15 -0.55
C GLN A 150 46.43 -14.12 0.77
N SER A 151 46.82 -15.32 1.19
CA SER A 151 47.98 -15.57 2.03
C SER A 151 49.26 -15.42 1.18
N ARG A 152 50.11 -14.46 1.53
CA ARG A 152 51.58 -14.60 1.53
C ARG A 152 52.21 -13.50 2.37
#